data_AF-A0A963AG00-F1
#
_entry.id   AF-A0A963AG00-F1
#
_cell.length_a   1.000
_cell.length_b   1.000
_cell.length_c   1.000
_cell.angle_alpha   90.00
_cell.angle_beta   90.00
_cell.angle_gamma   90.00
#
_symmetry.space_group_name_H-M   'P 1'
#
loop_
_entity.id
_entity.type
_entity.pdbx_description
1 polymer ?
#
loop_
_entity_poly.entity_id
_entity_poly.type
_entity_poly.pdbx_seq_one_letter_code
_entity_poly.pdbx_strand_id
1 'polypeptide(L)' 'PDDTVIYPAHDYHGLPLSTIGEERAYNPRLGNNRSRRSFIELMDNLVLEPPAKIEEAVPGNLACGLRQG' A
#
# COMPACT_ATOMS: atom_id res chain seq x y z
N PRO A 1 14.50 4.87 11.87
CA PRO A 1 15.40 6.02 11.60
C PRO A 1 15.08 6.60 10.22
N ASP A 2 15.55 7.79 9.87
CA ASP A 2 15.20 8.42 8.57
C ASP A 2 15.80 7.69 7.38
N ASP A 3 17.00 7.14 7.57
CA ASP A 3 17.76 6.33 6.63
C ASP A 3 17.28 4.87 6.54
N THR A 4 16.25 4.49 7.29
CA THR A 4 15.67 3.15 7.21
C THR A 4 15.03 2.96 5.82
N VAL A 5 15.59 2.03 5.06
CA VAL A 5 15.11 1.67 3.71
C VAL A 5 13.78 0.93 3.80
N ILE A 6 12.88 1.26 2.88
CA ILE A 6 11.57 0.64 2.69
C ILE A 6 11.58 -0.09 1.34
N TYR A 7 11.31 -1.39 1.38
CA TYR A 7 11.09 -2.21 0.19
C TYR A 7 9.60 -2.54 0.06
N PRO A 8 8.87 -1.86 -0.85
CA PRO A 8 7.44 -2.13 -1.03
C PRO A 8 7.22 -3.47 -1.74
N ALA A 9 6.10 -4.13 -1.45
CA ALA A 9 5.72 -5.37 -2.15
C ALA A 9 5.33 -5.13 -3.62
N HIS A 10 4.82 -3.92 -3.91
CA HIS A 10 4.39 -3.52 -5.25
C HIS A 10 4.76 -2.07 -5.50
N ASP A 11 5.12 -1.78 -6.74
CA ASP A 11 5.25 -0.43 -7.27
C ASP A 11 4.72 -0.41 -8.71
N TYR A 12 4.07 0.69 -9.08
CA TYR A 12 3.43 0.85 -10.40
C TYR A 12 4.10 1.94 -11.24
N HIS A 13 5.24 2.47 -10.80
CA HIS A 13 5.97 3.60 -11.41
C HIS A 13 7.47 3.31 -11.66
N GLY A 14 7.93 2.08 -11.44
CA GLY A 14 9.32 1.66 -11.62
C GLY A 14 10.27 2.01 -10.46
N LEU A 15 9.76 2.33 -9.28
CA LEU A 15 10.55 2.67 -8.09
C LEU A 15 10.81 1.42 -7.21
N PRO A 16 12.08 1.03 -7.00
CA PRO A 16 12.40 -0.22 -6.32
C PRO A 16 12.43 -0.12 -4.79
N LEU A 17 12.64 1.07 -4.23
CA LEU A 17 12.74 1.32 -2.78
C LEU A 17 12.47 2.80 -2.45
N SER A 18 12.29 3.08 -1.16
CA SER A 18 12.22 4.42 -0.56
C SER A 18 12.91 4.40 0.81
N THR A 19 12.78 5.46 1.60
CA THR A 19 13.23 5.56 2.98
C THR A 19 12.15 6.15 3.89
N ILE A 20 12.22 5.90 5.20
CA ILE A 20 11.29 6.49 6.17
C ILE A 20 11.30 8.03 6.12
N GLY A 21 12.47 8.64 5.89
CA GLY A 21 12.61 10.08 5.71
C GLY A 21 11.86 10.58 4.47
N GLU A 22 12.05 9.92 3.32
CA GLU A 22 11.37 10.27 2.07
C GLU A 22 9.85 10.13 2.17
N GLU A 23 9.35 9.02 2.72
CA GLU A 23 7.90 8.83 2.87
C GLU A 23 7.27 9.88 3.81
N ARG A 24 7.96 10.24 4.90
CA ARG A 24 7.45 11.27 5.82
C ARG A 24 7.42 12.66 5.18
N ALA A 25 8.41 12.98 4.35
CA ALA A 25 8.49 14.27 3.68
C ALA A 25 7.55 14.36 2.47
N TYR A 26 7.46 13.31 1.65
CA TYR A 26 6.94 13.40 0.28
C TYR A 26 5.75 12.48 -0.01
N ASN A 27 5.39 11.52 0.85
CA ASN A 27 4.26 10.65 0.56
C ASN A 27 2.97 11.48 0.40
N PRO A 28 2.29 11.44 -0.76
CA PRO A 28 1.15 12.31 -1.02
C PRO A 28 -0.06 11.99 -0.13
N ARG A 29 -0.13 10.76 0.40
CA ARG A 29 -1.20 10.28 1.26
C ARG A 29 -0.88 10.41 2.74
N LEU A 30 0.37 10.20 3.17
CA LEU A 30 0.73 10.12 4.60
C LEU A 30 1.70 11.20 5.07
N GLY A 31 2.49 11.79 4.18
CA GLY A 31 3.51 12.79 4.50
C GLY A 31 2.95 14.19 4.75
N ASN A 32 3.83 15.19 4.76
CA ASN A 32 3.46 16.61 4.87
C ASN A 32 2.62 16.96 6.11
N ASN A 33 2.88 16.30 7.25
CA ASN A 33 2.12 16.50 8.50
C ASN A 33 0.60 16.31 8.35
N ARG A 34 0.16 15.46 7.41
CA ARG A 34 -1.26 15.21 7.17
C ARG A 34 -1.94 14.66 8.43
N SER A 35 -3.13 15.19 8.75
CA SER A 35 -3.94 14.69 9.85
C SER A 35 -4.59 13.35 9.53
N ARG A 36 -4.84 12.52 10.56
CA ARG A 36 -5.59 11.27 10.45
C ARG A 36 -6.93 11.45 9.75
N ARG A 37 -7.70 12.48 10.11
CA ARG A 37 -9.02 12.76 9.51
C ARG A 37 -8.90 12.98 8.01
N SER A 38 -7.99 13.87 7.59
CA SER A 38 -7.78 14.15 6.17
C SER A 38 -7.22 12.95 5.37
N PHE A 39 -6.51 12.03 6.02
CA PHE A 39 -6.10 10.77 5.39
C PHE A 39 -7.29 9.84 5.15
N ILE A 40 -8.15 9.67 6.15
CA ILE A 40 -9.36 8.83 6.03
C ILE A 40 -10.27 9.38 4.91
N GLU A 41 -10.57 10.69 4.95
CA GLU A 41 -11.36 11.35 3.91
C GLU A 41 -10.76 11.16 2.51
N LEU A 42 -9.43 11.22 2.37
CA LEU A 42 -8.77 10.97 1.09
C LEU A 42 -8.96 9.51 0.62
N MET A 43 -8.76 8.54 1.52
CA MET A 43 -8.84 7.12 1.17
C MET A 43 -10.28 6.68 0.86
N ASP A 44 -11.27 7.19 1.58
CA ASP A 44 -12.70 6.87 1.37
C ASP A 44 -13.23 7.42 0.04
N ASN A 45 -12.63 8.48 -0.49
CA ASN A 45 -13.02 9.10 -1.76
C ASN A 45 -12.25 8.56 -2.98
N LEU A 46 -11.41 7.54 -2.83
CA LEU A 46 -10.75 6.91 -3.98
C LEU A 46 -11.77 6.09 -4.79
N VAL A 47 -11.95 6.45 -6.06
CA VAL A 47 -12.72 5.65 -7.01
C VAL A 47 -11.76 4.66 -7.67
N LEU A 48 -11.81 3.40 -7.23
CA LEU A 48 -10.95 2.32 -7.71
C LEU A 48 -11.80 1.16 -8.23
N GLU A 49 -11.32 0.51 -9.28
CA GLU A 49 -11.89 -0.74 -9.75
C GLU A 49 -11.76 -1.84 -8.68
N PRO A 50 -12.68 -2.81 -8.65
CA PRO A 50 -12.54 -3.99 -7.81
C PRO A 50 -11.20 -4.71 -8.06
N PRO A 51 -10.50 -5.19 -7.01
CA PRO A 51 -9.19 -5.82 -7.22
C PRO A 51 -9.33 -7.11 -8.04
N ALA A 52 -8.65 -7.16 -9.19
CA ALA A 52 -8.89 -8.14 -10.26
C ALA A 52 -8.80 -9.62 -9.87
N LYS A 53 -8.03 -9.95 -8.81
CA LYS A 53 -7.81 -11.33 -8.36
C LYS A 53 -8.31 -11.62 -6.94
N ILE A 54 -9.13 -10.74 -6.35
CA ILE A 54 -9.48 -10.86 -4.93
C ILE A 54 -10.20 -12.18 -4.60
N GLU A 55 -11.13 -12.60 -5.45
CA GLU A 55 -11.93 -13.82 -5.28
C GLU A 55 -11.12 -15.12 -5.41
N GLU A 56 -9.95 -15.07 -6.07
CA GLU A 56 -9.04 -16.21 -6.19
C GLU A 56 -7.93 -16.16 -5.13
N ALA A 57 -7.27 -15.00 -5.02
CA ALA A 57 -6.09 -14.82 -4.19
C ALA A 57 -6.40 -14.86 -2.70
N VAL A 58 -7.55 -14.32 -2.25
CA VAL A 58 -7.88 -14.32 -0.81
C VAL A 58 -8.15 -15.74 -0.31
N PRO A 59 -9.02 -16.57 -0.93
CA PRO A 59 -9.21 -17.96 -0.50
C PRO A 59 -7.91 -18.78 -0.58
N GLY A 60 -7.10 -18.58 -1.62
CA GLY A 60 -5.80 -19.24 -1.75
C GLY A 60 -4.84 -18.86 -0.62
N ASN A 61 -4.69 -17.58 -0.32
CA ASN A 61 -3.78 -17.10 0.72
C ASN A 61 -4.20 -17.51 2.14
N LEU A 62 -5.51 -17.60 2.41
CA LEU A 62 -6.04 -18.13 3.68
C LEU A 62 -5.69 -19.62 3.88
N ALA A 63 -5.53 -20.36 2.77
CA ALA A 63 -5.03 -21.73 2.76
C ALA A 63 -3.51 -21.83 2.57
N CYS A 64 -2.75 -20.73 2.77
CA CYS A 64 -1.31 -20.66 2.55
C CYS A 64 -0.87 -21.07 1.12
N GLY A 65 -1.72 -20.83 0.12
CA GLY A 65 -1.47 -21.19 -1.28
C GLY A 65 -1.69 -22.68 -1.59
N LEU A 66 -2.24 -23.45 -0.66
CA LEU A 66 -2.58 -24.85 -0.89
C LEU A 66 -3.82 -24.94 -1.79
N ARG A 67 -3.81 -25.92 -2.71
CA ARG A 67 -4.99 -26.20 -3.54
C ARG A 67 -6.09 -26.72 -2.61
N GLN A 68 -7.26 -26.10 -2.66
CA GLN A 68 -8.46 -26.71 -2.09
C GLN A 68 -8.80 -27.91 -2.98
N GLY A 69 -8.65 -29.11 -2.43
CA GLY A 69 -8.94 -30.38 -3.10
C GLY A 69 -10.44 -30.61 -3.25
#